data_AF-A0A920WAR6-F1
#
_entry.id   AF-A0A920WAR6-F1
#
_cell.length_a   1.000
_cell.length_b   1.000
_cell.length_c   1.000
_cell.angle_alpha   90.00
_cell.angle_beta   90.00
_cell.angle_gamma   90.00
#
_symmetry.space_group_name_H-M   'P 1'
#
loop_
_entity.id
_entity.type
_entity.pdbx_description
1 polymer ?
#
loop_
_entity_poly.entity_id
_entity_poly.type
_entity_poly.pdbx_seq_one_letter_code
_entity_poly.pdbx_strand_id
1 'polypeptide(L)'
;MWHQLERLVGEQLFVQTGTIRGGPEQGPMFSGSLRACRIHQLPHDILDANDLKRRFPSYLVPPDTMAVVQPEGGFLLSEKCISSYVIAALESGAHVKGREPVFSWEPTDTGLEWN
;
A
#
# COMPACT_ATOMS: atom_id res chain seq x y z
N MET A 1 -6.15 0.00 -9.70
CA MET A 1 -6.86 -1.03 -8.92
C MET A 1 -7.67 -0.42 -7.77
N TRP A 2 -7.04 0.16 -6.74
CA TRP A 2 -7.76 0.68 -5.56
C TRP A 2 -8.84 1.72 -5.88
N HIS A 3 -8.51 2.76 -6.64
CA HIS A 3 -9.51 3.75 -7.08
C HIS A 3 -10.66 3.17 -7.90
N GLN A 4 -10.44 2.04 -8.59
CA GLN A 4 -11.51 1.36 -9.32
C GLN A 4 -12.45 0.64 -8.35
N LEU A 5 -11.89 -0.03 -7.33
CA LEU A 5 -12.69 -0.64 -6.27
C LEU A 5 -13.47 0.41 -5.48
N GLU A 6 -12.84 1.55 -5.12
CA GLU A 6 -13.52 2.68 -4.48
C GLU A 6 -14.74 3.14 -5.29
N ARG A 7 -14.58 3.30 -6.61
CA ARG A 7 -15.70 3.66 -7.50
C ARG A 7 -16.77 2.58 -7.58
N LEU A 8 -16.38 1.31 -7.55
CA LEU A 8 -17.31 0.19 -7.63
C LEU A 8 -18.18 0.10 -6.38
N VAL A 9 -17.58 0.24 -5.19
CA VAL A 9 -18.29 0.08 -3.91
C VAL A 9 -18.80 1.39 -3.29
N GLY A 10 -18.42 2.54 -3.86
CA GLY A 10 -18.84 3.86 -3.36
C GLY A 10 -18.22 4.25 -2.00
N GLU A 11 -17.11 3.62 -1.62
CA GLU A 11 -16.42 3.82 -0.35
C GLU A 11 -15.00 4.35 -0.56
N GLN A 12 -14.50 5.17 0.37
CA GLN A 12 -13.09 5.48 0.43
C GLN A 12 -12.31 4.28 0.97
N LEU A 13 -11.29 3.86 0.23
CA LEU A 13 -10.41 2.73 0.55
C LEU A 13 -8.96 3.16 0.62
N PHE A 14 -8.54 4.12 -0.21
CA PHE A 14 -7.20 4.69 -0.20
C PHE A 14 -7.22 6.12 0.33
N VAL A 15 -6.43 6.37 1.36
CA VAL A 15 -6.25 7.71 1.94
C VAL A 15 -4.90 8.22 1.47
N GLN A 16 -4.91 9.15 0.51
CA GLN A 16 -3.70 9.76 -0.05
C GLN A 16 -3.17 10.85 0.89
N THR A 17 -2.23 10.50 1.76
CA THR A 17 -1.57 11.42 2.70
C THR A 17 -0.21 11.90 2.21
N GLY A 18 0.30 11.30 1.14
CA GLY A 18 1.72 11.23 0.84
C GLY A 18 2.44 10.23 1.76
N THR A 19 3.68 9.90 1.40
CA THR A 19 4.60 9.09 2.22
C THR A 19 5.92 9.82 2.41
N ILE A 20 6.59 9.53 3.54
CA ILE A 20 7.93 10.00 3.84
C ILE A 20 8.77 8.76 4.14
N ARG A 21 9.85 8.54 3.37
CA ARG A 21 10.83 7.48 3.59
C ARG A 21 12.17 8.14 3.88
N GLY A 22 12.66 8.04 5.11
CA GLY A 22 13.88 8.71 5.53
C GLY A 22 14.84 7.85 6.34
N GLY A 23 16.10 8.28 6.35
CA GLY A 23 17.21 7.66 7.07
C GLY A 23 18.55 8.29 6.66
N PRO A 24 19.69 7.72 7.06
CA PRO A 24 20.99 8.18 6.59
C PRO A 24 21.08 8.16 5.06
N GLU A 25 21.81 9.09 4.46
CA GLU A 25 21.92 9.24 2.99
C GLU A 25 22.37 7.94 2.31
N GLN A 26 23.34 7.23 2.89
CA GLN A 26 23.83 5.94 2.35
C GLN A 26 23.04 4.73 2.89
N GLY A 27 21.99 4.97 3.68
CA GLY A 27 21.14 3.93 4.25
C GLY A 27 20.18 3.34 3.21
N PRO A 28 19.77 2.07 3.36
CA PRO A 28 18.92 1.39 2.37
C PRO A 28 17.52 2.01 2.24
N MET A 29 17.00 2.63 3.31
CA MET A 29 15.67 3.25 3.30
C MET A 29 15.59 4.46 2.35
N PHE A 30 16.53 5.40 2.46
CA PHE A 30 16.56 6.58 1.60
C PHE A 30 17.01 6.22 0.18
N SER A 31 18.19 5.57 0.06
CA SER A 31 18.79 5.25 -1.24
C SER A 31 17.91 4.32 -2.09
N GLY A 32 17.30 3.30 -1.47
CA GLY A 32 16.37 2.39 -2.13
C GLY A 32 15.09 3.09 -2.60
N SER A 33 14.50 3.93 -1.75
CA SER A 33 13.29 4.69 -2.11
C SER A 33 13.58 5.69 -3.23
N LEU A 34 14.68 6.42 -3.16
CA LEU A 34 15.12 7.36 -4.18
C LEU A 34 15.39 6.65 -5.51
N ARG A 35 16.06 5.49 -5.46
CA ARG A 35 16.33 4.68 -6.65
C ARG A 35 15.04 4.22 -7.31
N ALA A 36 14.07 3.71 -6.54
CA ALA A 36 12.78 3.30 -7.06
C ALA A 36 12.03 4.47 -7.72
N CYS A 37 11.96 5.63 -7.05
CA CYS A 37 11.32 6.83 -7.61
C CYS A 37 11.95 7.25 -8.94
N ARG A 38 13.28 7.23 -9.03
CA ARG A 38 14.01 7.59 -10.26
C ARG A 38 13.79 6.58 -11.40
N ILE A 39 13.84 5.27 -11.12
CA ILE A 39 13.60 4.22 -12.12
C ILE A 39 12.19 4.37 -12.72
N HIS A 40 11.20 4.60 -11.87
CA HIS A 40 9.80 4.61 -12.26
C HIS A 40 9.26 6.02 -12.55
N GLN A 41 10.11 7.05 -12.53
CA GLN A 41 9.74 8.45 -12.78
C GLN A 41 8.59 8.93 -11.90
N LEU A 42 8.56 8.48 -10.64
CA LEU A 42 7.51 8.85 -9.69
C LEU A 42 7.71 10.28 -9.21
N PRO A 43 6.64 11.09 -9.05
CA PRO A 43 6.73 12.38 -8.38
C PRO A 43 7.31 12.22 -6.97
N HIS A 44 8.36 12.96 -6.66
CA HIS A 44 8.98 12.96 -5.34
C HIS A 44 9.79 14.23 -5.08
N ASP A 45 9.85 14.61 -3.80
CA ASP A 45 10.78 15.63 -3.29
C ASP A 45 11.87 14.95 -2.45
N ILE A 46 13.07 15.52 -2.46
CA ILE A 46 14.14 15.16 -1.52
C ILE A 46 14.25 16.28 -0.49
N LEU A 47 14.16 15.94 0.79
CA LEU A 47 14.32 16.89 1.89
C LEU A 47 15.45 16.42 2.81
N ASP A 48 16.28 17.36 3.25
CA ASP A 48 17.18 17.15 4.39
C ASP A 48 16.42 17.29 5.72
N ALA A 49 17.11 17.08 6.85
CA ALA A 49 16.52 17.17 8.18
C ALA A 49 15.88 18.55 8.48
N ASN A 50 16.47 19.65 7.99
CA ASN A 50 15.97 21.00 8.24
C ASN A 50 14.72 21.30 7.41
N ASP A 51 14.74 20.91 6.14
CA ASP A 51 13.62 21.05 5.23
C ASP A 51 12.45 20.16 5.66
N LEU A 52 12.74 18.95 6.13
CA LEU A 52 11.74 18.03 6.67
C LEU A 52 11.07 18.63 7.92
N LYS A 53 11.84 19.17 8.86
CA LYS A 53 11.31 19.86 10.05
C LYS A 53 10.52 21.11 9.67
N ARG A 54 10.97 21.88 8.67
CA ARG A 54 10.24 23.08 8.21
C ARG A 54 8.89 22.71 7.61
N ARG A 55 8.83 21.66 6.79
CA ARG A 55 7.60 21.23 6.09
C ARG A 55 6.67 20.41 6.99
N PHE A 56 7.24 19.58 7.87
CA PHE A 56 6.53 18.70 8.78
C PHE A 56 7.06 18.85 10.22
N PRO A 57 6.62 19.88 10.97
CA PRO A 57 7.22 20.28 12.25
C PRO A 57 7.24 19.21 13.35
N SER A 58 6.39 18.19 13.27
CA SER A 58 6.36 17.08 14.21
C SER A 58 7.49 16.07 14.01
N TYR A 59 8.21 16.11 12.88
CA TYR A 59 9.34 15.23 12.61
C TYR A 59 10.63 15.80 13.22
N LEU A 60 11.05 15.19 14.32
CA LEU A 60 12.36 15.40 14.94
C LEU A 60 13.26 14.22 14.56
N VAL A 61 14.19 14.46 13.65
CA VAL A 61 15.08 13.43 13.09
C VAL A 61 16.56 13.81 13.29
N PRO A 62 17.49 12.84 13.26
CA PRO A 62 18.92 13.13 13.25
C PRO A 62 19.32 14.13 12.15
N PRO A 63 20.30 15.03 12.38
CA PRO A 63 20.69 16.07 11.42
C PRO A 63 21.17 15.54 10.06
N ASP A 64 21.68 14.32 10.01
CA ASP A 64 22.16 13.61 8.82
C ASP A 64 21.06 12.82 8.09
N THR A 65 19.80 12.97 8.51
CA THR A 65 18.66 12.32 7.86
C THR A 65 18.36 12.96 6.52
N MET A 66 18.24 12.12 5.49
CA MET A 66 17.67 12.44 4.19
C MET A 66 16.33 11.74 4.04
N ALA A 67 15.37 12.40 3.37
CA ALA A 67 14.03 11.86 3.16
C ALA A 67 13.58 12.01 1.70
N VAL A 68 12.90 10.96 1.21
CA VAL A 68 12.11 11.02 -0.02
C VAL A 68 10.65 11.19 0.36
N VAL A 69 10.02 12.25 -0.15
CA VAL A 69 8.59 12.53 0.05
C VAL A 69 7.86 12.23 -1.25
N GLN A 70 6.86 11.35 -1.22
CA GLN A 70 6.06 11.01 -2.39
C GLN A 70 4.61 11.48 -2.17
N PRO A 71 4.12 12.50 -2.89
CA PRO A 71 2.78 13.08 -2.65
C PRO A 71 1.62 12.15 -3.02
N GLU A 72 1.86 11.17 -3.90
CA GLU A 72 0.86 10.18 -4.33
C GLU A 72 0.80 8.95 -3.42
N GLY A 73 1.68 8.88 -2.41
CA GLY A 73 1.65 7.85 -1.39
C GLY A 73 0.46 7.98 -0.43
N GLY A 74 0.24 6.96 0.38
CA GLY A 74 -0.82 6.94 1.37
C GLY A 74 -0.94 5.59 2.04
N PHE A 75 -2.12 5.31 2.60
CA PHE A 75 -2.43 4.01 3.18
C PHE A 75 -3.83 3.53 2.76
N LEU A 76 -4.04 2.23 2.91
CA LEU A 76 -5.32 1.59 2.66
C LEU A 76 -6.07 1.32 3.96
N LEU A 77 -7.39 1.46 3.93
CA LEU A 77 -8.28 0.95 4.97
C LEU A 77 -8.45 -0.56 4.73
N SER A 78 -7.51 -1.36 5.25
CA SER A 78 -7.32 -2.78 4.93
C SER A 78 -8.59 -3.61 5.08
N GLU A 79 -9.28 -3.49 6.19
CA GLU A 79 -10.50 -4.24 6.50
C GLU A 79 -11.61 -3.88 5.51
N LYS A 80 -11.75 -2.58 5.20
CA LYS A 80 -12.69 -2.13 4.17
C LYS A 80 -12.33 -2.67 2.79
N CYS A 81 -11.04 -2.72 2.44
CA CYS A 81 -10.60 -3.25 1.16
C CYS A 81 -10.99 -4.73 1.01
N ILE A 82 -10.76 -5.54 2.04
CA ILE A 82 -11.11 -6.96 2.07
C ILE A 82 -12.63 -7.13 1.94
N SER A 83 -13.41 -6.45 2.78
CA SER A 83 -14.87 -6.53 2.73
C SER A 83 -15.43 -6.06 1.38
N SER A 84 -14.89 -4.97 0.82
CA SER A 84 -15.32 -4.43 -0.48
C SER A 84 -15.07 -5.42 -1.61
N TYR A 85 -13.92 -6.11 -1.61
CA TYR A 85 -13.66 -7.16 -2.59
C TYR A 85 -14.60 -8.35 -2.44
N VAL A 86 -14.88 -8.80 -1.22
CA VAL A 86 -15.84 -9.88 -0.97
C VAL A 86 -17.23 -9.50 -1.46
N ILE A 87 -17.69 -8.28 -1.16
CA ILE A 87 -18.99 -7.76 -1.61
C ILE A 87 -19.04 -7.73 -3.14
N ALA A 88 -18.07 -7.09 -3.80
CA ALA A 88 -18.01 -7.00 -5.25
C ALA A 88 -17.97 -8.38 -5.94
N ALA A 89 -17.28 -9.36 -5.34
CA ALA A 89 -17.23 -10.72 -5.84
C ALA A 89 -18.60 -11.42 -5.73
N LEU A 90 -19.27 -11.30 -4.58
CA LEU A 90 -20.62 -11.84 -4.38
C LEU A 90 -21.63 -11.23 -5.37
N GLU A 91 -21.57 -9.91 -5.58
CA GLU A 91 -22.41 -9.20 -6.57
C GLU A 91 -22.13 -9.63 -8.00
N SER A 92 -20.90 -10.07 -8.29
CA SER A 92 -20.50 -10.64 -9.59
C SER A 92 -20.84 -12.13 -9.72
N GLY A 93 -21.51 -12.74 -8.75
CA GLY A 93 -21.94 -14.13 -8.76
C GLY A 93 -20.94 -15.14 -8.18
N ALA A 94 -19.88 -14.68 -7.52
CA ALA A 94 -19.01 -15.58 -6.78
C ALA A 94 -19.72 -16.14 -5.54
N HIS A 95 -19.29 -17.32 -5.09
CA HIS A 95 -19.70 -17.90 -3.81
C HIS A 95 -18.55 -17.81 -2.82
N VAL A 96 -18.81 -17.23 -1.64
CA VAL A 96 -17.80 -17.12 -0.56
C VAL A 96 -18.22 -18.01 0.60
N LYS A 97 -17.41 -19.04 0.89
CA LYS A 97 -17.57 -19.95 2.03
C LYS A 97 -16.74 -19.45 3.21
N GLY A 98 -17.38 -18.67 4.09
CA GLY A 98 -16.73 -18.15 5.29
C GLY A 98 -16.85 -19.11 6.47
N ARG A 99 -15.85 -19.09 7.38
CA ARG A 99 -15.78 -19.95 8.58
C ARG A 99 -15.70 -21.46 8.29
N GLU A 100 -15.23 -21.80 7.10
CA GLU A 100 -14.98 -23.19 6.67
C GLU A 100 -13.47 -23.35 6.43
N PRO A 101 -12.69 -23.83 7.41
CA PRO A 101 -11.27 -24.13 7.20
C PRO A 101 -11.12 -25.24 6.16
N VAL A 102 -10.16 -25.09 5.26
CA VAL A 102 -9.76 -26.17 4.35
C VAL A 102 -8.63 -26.96 5.02
N PHE A 103 -8.81 -28.26 5.21
CA PHE A 103 -7.84 -29.14 5.87
C PHE A 103 -6.97 -29.89 4.88
N SER A 104 -7.51 -30.22 3.71
CA SER A 104 -6.81 -30.96 2.66
C SER A 104 -7.34 -30.59 1.29
N TRP A 105 -6.48 -30.71 0.28
CA TRP A 105 -6.88 -30.61 -1.12
C TRP A 105 -6.06 -31.59 -1.96
N GLU A 106 -6.63 -32.08 -3.05
CA GLU A 106 -5.95 -32.94 -4.01
C GLU A 106 -6.29 -32.58 -5.46
N PRO A 107 -5.32 -32.66 -6.38
CA PRO A 107 -5.59 -32.54 -7.81
C PRO A 107 -6.25 -33.82 -8.35
N THR A 108 -7.25 -33.64 -9.21
CA THR A 108 -7.93 -34.71 -9.94
C THR A 108 -7.70 -34.56 -11.44
N ASP A 109 -8.13 -35.53 -12.24
CA ASP A 109 -8.04 -35.46 -13.71
C ASP A 109 -8.78 -34.26 -14.33
N THR A 110 -9.70 -33.64 -13.57
CA THR A 110 -10.55 -32.53 -14.05
C THR A 110 -10.42 -31.24 -13.24
N GLY A 111 -9.64 -31.22 -12.15
CA GLY A 111 -9.50 -30.02 -11.33
C GLY A 111 -8.86 -30.25 -9.96
N LEU A 112 -9.44 -29.61 -8.95
CA LEU A 112 -9.02 -29.66 -7.55
C LEU A 112 -10.24 -29.96 -6.69
N GLU A 113 -10.10 -30.90 -5.76
CA GLU A 113 -11.08 -31.17 -4.71
C GLU A 113 -10.49 -30.79 -3.34
N TRP A 114 -11.34 -30.32 -2.42
CA TRP A 114 -10.92 -29.93 -1.08
C TRP A 114 -11.95 -30.33 -0.01
N ASN A 115 -11.45 -30.66 1.18
CA ASN A 115 -12.20 -30.95 2.40
C ASN A 115 -11.66 -30.12 3.56
#